data_AF-A0A2S4L2K8-F1
#
_entry.id   AF-A0A2S4L2K8-F1
#
_cell.length_a   1.000
_cell.length_b   1.000
_cell.length_c   1.000
_cell.angle_alpha   90.00
_cell.angle_beta   90.00
_cell.angle_gamma   90.00
#
_symmetry.space_group_name_H-M   'P 1'
#
loop_
_entity.id
_entity.type
_entity.pdbx_description
1 polymer ?
#
loop_
_entity_poly.entity_id
_entity_poly.type
_entity_poly.pdbx_seq_one_letter_code
_entity_poly.pdbx_strand_id
1 'polypeptide(L)'
;MSDSAEDGEPAASSHPLKIFDAARRQDKFLYACAPMVRYSKLAFRQTVHKYGAELCWTPMMLAKEFNRSSLARDSDLTISTSAGGAAPPTILQFGASSALELARASA
;
A
#
# COMPACT_ATOMS: atom_id res chain seq x y z
N MET A 1 42.19 -11.61 0.63
CA MET A 1 41.01 -10.82 1.03
C MET A 1 39.77 -11.61 0.67
N SER A 2 39.18 -12.29 1.64
CA SER A 2 37.86 -12.92 1.52
C SER A 2 36.81 -11.81 1.55
N ASP A 3 36.15 -11.59 0.42
CA ASP A 3 34.97 -10.74 0.33
C ASP A 3 33.78 -11.58 0.83
N SER A 4 33.37 -11.31 2.06
CA SER A 4 32.22 -11.97 2.67
C SER A 4 30.97 -11.47 1.98
N ALA A 5 30.31 -12.37 1.24
CA ALA A 5 28.98 -12.16 0.72
C ALA A 5 28.05 -11.73 1.86
N GLU A 6 27.47 -10.55 1.75
CA GLU A 6 26.38 -10.13 2.62
C GLU A 6 25.19 -11.05 2.36
N ASP A 7 24.96 -11.98 3.29
CA ASP A 7 23.74 -12.77 3.38
C ASP A 7 22.56 -11.79 3.60
N GLY A 8 21.96 -11.34 2.49
CA GLY A 8 20.70 -10.63 2.52
C GLY A 8 19.64 -11.55 3.11
N GLU A 9 19.29 -11.32 4.38
CA GLU A 9 18.21 -12.07 5.04
C GLU A 9 16.98 -12.12 4.13
N PRO A 10 16.36 -13.29 3.95
CA PRO A 10 15.14 -13.40 3.17
C PRO A 10 14.10 -12.50 3.84
N ALA A 11 13.69 -11.44 3.12
CA ALA A 11 12.77 -10.43 3.61
C ALA A 11 11.60 -11.12 4.32
N ALA A 12 11.65 -11.14 5.66
CA ALA A 12 10.68 -11.82 6.48
C ALA A 12 9.33 -11.32 6.01
N SER A 13 8.47 -12.23 5.53
CA SER A 13 7.12 -11.93 5.05
C SER A 13 6.43 -11.08 6.10
N SER A 14 6.48 -9.76 5.90
CA SER A 14 6.08 -8.80 6.90
C SER A 14 4.59 -8.66 6.72
N HIS A 15 3.87 -9.57 7.37
CA HIS A 15 2.42 -9.52 7.43
C HIS A 15 2.03 -8.06 7.72
N PRO A 16 1.17 -7.42 6.92
CA PRO A 16 0.96 -5.97 6.97
C PRO A 16 0.48 -5.45 8.34
N LEU A 17 -0.08 -6.33 9.18
CA LEU A 17 -0.50 -6.01 10.54
C LEU A 17 0.66 -5.97 11.56
N LYS A 18 1.85 -6.42 11.19
CA LYS A 18 3.05 -6.48 12.05
C LYS A 18 3.95 -5.26 11.93
N ILE A 19 3.66 -4.33 11.01
CA ILE A 19 4.46 -3.12 10.78
C ILE A 19 4.51 -2.21 12.02
N PHE A 20 3.41 -2.16 12.80
CA PHE A 20 3.36 -1.39 14.05
C PHE A 20 4.21 -2.01 15.16
N ASP A 21 4.19 -3.35 15.28
CA ASP A 21 5.05 -4.07 16.23
C ASP A 21 6.52 -3.90 15.86
N ALA A 22 6.85 -3.92 14.56
CA ALA A 22 8.20 -3.68 14.07
C ALA A 22 8.70 -2.26 14.39
N ALA A 23 7.87 -1.24 14.14
CA ALA A 23 8.18 0.14 14.51
C ALA A 23 8.38 0.30 16.02
N ARG A 24 7.51 -0.31 16.83
CA ARG A 24 7.63 -0.30 18.31
C ARG A 24 8.93 -0.94 18.79
N ARG A 25 9.34 -2.08 18.24
CA ARG A 25 10.60 -2.75 18.61
C ARG A 25 11.84 -1.90 18.30
N GLN A 26 11.73 -1.01 17.32
CA GLN A 26 12.81 -0.10 16.91
C GLN A 26 12.73 1.26 17.62
N ASP A 27 11.81 1.42 18.58
CA ASP A 27 11.56 2.69 19.29
C ASP A 27 11.37 3.89 18.35
N LYS A 28 10.64 3.66 17.25
CA LYS A 28 10.38 4.69 16.22
C LYS A 28 8.91 4.82 15.90
N PHE A 29 8.55 5.99 15.36
CA PHE A 29 7.25 6.17 14.72
C PHE A 29 7.17 5.42 13.40
N LEU A 30 5.96 4.99 13.06
CA LEU A 30 5.65 4.50 11.72
C LEU A 30 5.22 5.69 10.87
N TYR A 31 5.96 5.96 9.80
CA TYR A 31 5.63 7.06 8.90
C TYR A 31 4.61 6.62 7.86
N ALA A 32 3.52 7.38 7.75
CA ALA A 32 2.35 7.03 6.98
C ALA A 32 2.01 8.14 5.97
N CYS A 33 1.70 7.76 4.73
CA CYS A 33 1.19 8.68 3.71
C CYS A 33 -0.34 8.54 3.58
N ALA A 34 -1.07 9.54 4.06
CA ALA A 34 -2.54 9.58 4.07
C ALA A 34 -3.16 9.43 2.66
N PRO A 35 -4.43 8.98 2.57
CA PRO A 35 -5.12 8.91 1.29
C PRO A 35 -5.34 10.31 0.70
N MET A 36 -5.03 10.45 -0.59
CA MET A 36 -5.19 11.71 -1.31
C MET A 36 -5.79 11.45 -2.69
N VAL A 37 -7.01 11.96 -2.91
CA VAL A 37 -7.73 11.85 -4.18
C VAL A 37 -6.83 12.37 -5.32
N ARG A 38 -6.69 11.59 -6.40
CA ARG A 38 -5.80 11.82 -7.56
C ARG A 38 -4.29 11.71 -7.32
N TYR A 39 -3.79 11.93 -6.10
CA TYR A 39 -2.34 11.97 -5.84
C TYR A 39 -1.75 10.61 -5.43
N SER A 40 -2.36 9.90 -4.48
CA SER A 40 -1.76 8.72 -3.87
C SER A 40 -1.84 7.45 -4.75
N LYS A 41 -1.71 7.59 -6.07
CA LYS A 41 -1.54 6.50 -7.05
C LYS A 41 -0.16 5.82 -6.91
N LEU A 42 0.05 4.69 -7.58
CA LEU A 42 1.22 3.83 -7.39
C LEU A 42 2.55 4.58 -7.43
N ALA A 43 2.80 5.37 -8.47
CA ALA A 43 4.07 6.10 -8.64
C ALA A 43 4.37 7.06 -7.47
N PHE A 44 3.34 7.72 -6.94
CA PHE A 44 3.49 8.59 -5.78
C PHE A 44 3.79 7.79 -4.52
N ARG A 45 3.07 6.68 -4.27
CA ARG A 45 3.33 5.79 -3.13
C ARG A 45 4.75 5.22 -3.14
N GLN A 46 5.24 4.82 -4.32
CA GLN A 46 6.63 4.37 -4.48
C GLN A 46 7.62 5.51 -4.20
N THR A 47 7.33 6.73 -4.65
CA THR A 47 8.16 7.90 -4.38
C THR A 47 8.24 8.19 -2.89
N VAL A 48 7.12 8.34 -2.19
CA VAL A 48 7.14 8.63 -0.74
C VAL A 48 7.76 7.49 0.07
N HIS A 49 7.66 6.24 -0.39
CA HIS A 49 8.34 5.11 0.23
C HIS A 49 9.85 5.23 0.14
N LYS A 50 10.39 5.67 -1.01
CA LYS A 50 11.83 5.99 -1.14
C LYS A 50 12.30 7.08 -0.17
N TYR A 51 11.38 7.92 0.32
CA TYR A 51 11.64 8.98 1.30
C TYR A 51 11.20 8.61 2.73
N GLY A 52 10.94 7.33 3.01
CA GLY A 52 10.73 6.83 4.37
C GLY A 52 9.27 6.63 4.79
N ALA A 53 8.28 6.78 3.90
CA ALA A 53 6.92 6.34 4.20
C ALA A 53 6.84 4.81 4.23
N GLU A 54 6.31 4.24 5.30
CA GLU A 54 6.28 2.79 5.53
C GLU A 54 4.88 2.20 5.35
N LEU A 55 3.85 3.05 5.38
CA LEU A 55 2.47 2.69 5.13
C LEU A 55 1.83 3.75 4.22
N CYS A 56 1.09 3.32 3.22
CA CYS A 56 0.38 4.23 2.33
C CYS A 56 -1.08 3.81 2.13
N TRP A 57 -1.87 4.73 1.58
CA TRP A 57 -3.23 4.45 1.14
C TRP A 57 -3.38 4.73 -0.35
N THR A 58 -4.28 4.01 -1.01
CA THR A 58 -4.77 4.39 -2.34
C THR A 58 -5.49 5.75 -2.29
N PRO A 59 -5.79 6.38 -3.43
CA PRO A 59 -6.81 7.43 -3.46
C PRO A 59 -8.14 6.84 -2.96
N MET A 60 -9.03 7.69 -2.43
CA MET A 60 -10.39 7.26 -2.11
C MET A 60 -11.11 6.84 -3.40
N MET A 61 -11.54 5.58 -3.46
CA MET A 61 -12.30 5.02 -4.58
C MET A 61 -13.77 4.87 -4.20
N LEU A 62 -14.69 5.24 -5.08
CA LEU A 62 -16.11 5.01 -4.81
C LEU A 62 -16.45 3.54 -5.05
N ALA A 63 -16.94 2.84 -4.02
CA ALA A 63 -17.27 1.41 -4.10
C ALA A 63 -18.23 1.09 -5.26
N LYS A 64 -19.24 1.95 -5.47
CA LYS A 64 -20.19 1.83 -6.59
C LYS A 64 -19.52 1.87 -7.97
N GLU A 65 -18.52 2.73 -8.16
CA GLU A 65 -17.83 2.89 -9.44
C GLU A 65 -16.82 1.74 -9.63
N PHE A 66 -16.15 1.36 -8.54
CA PHE A 66 -15.25 0.22 -8.50
C PHE A 66 -15.97 -1.07 -8.92
N ASN A 67 -17.20 -1.31 -8.43
CA ASN A 67 -17.96 -2.50 -8.84
C ASN A 67 -18.39 -2.48 -10.31
N ARG A 68 -18.80 -1.31 -10.81
CA ARG A 68 -19.59 -1.20 -12.06
C ARG A 68 -18.76 -0.82 -13.29
N SER A 69 -17.56 -0.26 -13.12
CA SER A 69 -16.76 0.26 -14.24
C SER A 69 -15.31 -0.20 -14.15
N SER A 70 -14.87 -1.02 -15.12
CA SER A 70 -13.45 -1.38 -15.26
C SER A 70 -12.57 -0.15 -15.49
N LEU A 71 -13.02 0.79 -16.31
CA LEU A 71 -12.29 2.04 -16.55
C LEU A 71 -12.07 2.84 -15.26
N ALA A 72 -13.07 2.91 -14.37
CA ALA A 72 -12.92 3.58 -13.09
C ALA A 72 -11.92 2.83 -12.18
N ARG A 73 -12.01 1.49 -12.13
CA ARG A 73 -11.05 0.67 -11.38
C ARG A 73 -9.62 0.88 -11.87
N ASP A 74 -9.39 0.80 -13.17
CA ASP A 74 -8.05 0.91 -13.76
C ASP A 74 -7.48 2.32 -13.63
N SER A 75 -8.34 3.35 -13.63
CA SER A 75 -7.95 4.74 -13.35
C SER A 75 -7.50 4.93 -11.91
N ASP A 76 -8.25 4.40 -10.94
CA ASP A 76 -8.08 4.77 -9.53
C ASP A 76 -7.23 3.77 -8.74
N LEU A 77 -7.23 2.49 -9.11
CA LEU A 77 -6.43 1.44 -8.51
C LEU A 77 -5.30 1.00 -9.44
N THR A 78 -4.08 1.26 -9.00
CA THR A 78 -2.85 0.74 -9.61
C THR A 78 -2.02 0.05 -8.53
N ILE A 79 -1.56 -1.17 -8.83
CA ILE A 79 -0.74 -1.99 -7.94
C ILE A 79 0.60 -2.34 -8.61
N SER A 80 1.65 -2.56 -7.82
CA SER A 80 2.94 -2.97 -8.38
C SER A 80 2.86 -4.42 -8.85
N THR A 81 3.39 -4.70 -10.04
CA THR A 81 3.56 -6.06 -10.57
C THR A 81 4.96 -6.63 -10.30
N SER A 82 5.87 -5.84 -9.73
CA SER A 82 7.24 -6.25 -9.45
C SER A 82 7.29 -7.09 -8.19
N ALA A 83 7.84 -8.31 -8.29
CA ALA A 83 7.93 -9.27 -7.19
C ALA A 83 8.95 -8.91 -6.08
N GLY A 84 9.35 -7.64 -5.95
CA GLY A 84 10.53 -7.22 -5.18
C GLY A 84 10.38 -5.95 -4.33
N GLY A 85 9.17 -5.63 -3.85
CA GLY A 85 9.04 -4.67 -2.75
C GLY A 85 9.20 -3.17 -3.10
N ALA A 86 9.05 -2.78 -4.37
CA ALA A 86 9.18 -1.37 -4.75
C ALA A 86 8.05 -0.46 -4.19
N ALA A 87 6.97 -1.04 -3.66
CA ALA A 87 5.84 -0.30 -3.10
C ALA A 87 5.65 -0.64 -1.62
N PRO A 88 5.32 0.37 -0.78
CA PRO A 88 5.05 0.14 0.63
C PRO A 88 3.77 -0.69 0.81
N PRO A 89 3.62 -1.39 1.94
CA PRO A 89 2.32 -1.88 2.40
C PRO A 89 1.24 -0.80 2.18
N THR A 90 0.18 -1.16 1.45
CA THR A 90 -0.84 -0.20 0.99
C THR A 90 -2.21 -0.63 1.47
N ILE A 91 -2.93 0.28 2.14
CA ILE A 91 -4.34 0.11 2.50
C ILE A 91 -5.23 0.63 1.37
N LEU A 92 -6.21 -0.17 0.98
CA LEU A 92 -7.23 0.23 0.00
C LEU A 92 -8.32 1.05 0.72
N GLN A 93 -8.65 2.23 0.19
CA GLN A 93 -9.70 3.07 0.77
C GLN A 93 -10.93 3.16 -0.15
N PHE A 94 -12.08 2.74 0.37
CA PHE A 94 -13.37 2.92 -0.28
C PHE A 94 -14.20 4.03 0.36
N GLY A 95 -14.80 4.88 -0.47
CA GLY A 95 -15.96 5.70 -0.13
C GLY A 95 -17.23 4.95 -0.52
N ALA A 96 -18.16 4.78 0.43
CA ALA A 96 -19.40 4.06 0.20
C ALA A 96 -20.57 4.65 1.01
N SER A 97 -21.76 4.58 0.43
CA SER A 97 -23.04 4.90 1.10
C SER A 97 -23.99 3.70 1.14
N SER A 98 -23.51 2.51 0.73
CA SER A 98 -24.25 1.24 0.74
C SER A 98 -23.34 0.13 1.24
N ALA A 99 -23.77 -0.59 2.28
CA ALA A 99 -23.04 -1.72 2.83
C ALA A 99 -22.84 -2.84 1.79
N LEU A 100 -23.85 -3.07 0.92
CA LEU A 100 -23.76 -4.06 -0.14
C LEU A 100 -22.74 -3.68 -1.21
N GLU A 101 -22.68 -2.41 -1.60
CA GLU A 101 -21.68 -1.93 -2.57
C GLU A 101 -20.27 -2.05 -1.98
N LEU A 102 -20.10 -1.69 -0.70
CA LEU A 102 -18.81 -1.85 -0.02
C LEU A 102 -18.39 -3.33 0.06
N ALA A 103 -19.29 -4.20 0.51
CA ALA A 103 -19.02 -5.63 0.65
C ALA A 103 -18.62 -6.27 -0.69
N ARG A 104 -19.26 -5.89 -1.79
CA ARG A 104 -18.90 -6.35 -3.13
C ARG A 104 -17.54 -5.82 -3.61
N ALA A 105 -17.22 -4.57 -3.28
CA ALA A 105 -15.96 -3.96 -3.69
C ALA A 105 -14.75 -4.52 -2.92
N SER A 106 -14.97 -5.03 -1.70
CA SER A 106 -13.93 -5.60 -0.84
C SER A 106 -13.84 -7.14 -0.86
N ALA A 107 -14.68 -7.80 -1.68
CA ALA A 107 -14.78 -9.26 -1.74
C ALA A 107 -13.63 -9.92 -2.52
#